data_AF-A0A811VIV5-F1
#
_entry.id   AF-A0A811VIV5-F1
#
_cell.length_a   1.000
_cell.length_b   1.000
_cell.length_c   1.000
_cell.angle_alpha   90.00
_cell.angle_beta   90.00
_cell.angle_gamma   90.00
#
_symmetry.space_group_name_H-M   'P 1'
#
loop_
_entity.id
_entity.type
_entity.pdbx_description
1 polymer ?
#
loop_
_entity_poly.entity_id
_entity_poly.type
_entity_poly.pdbx_seq_one_letter_code
_entity_poly.pdbx_strand_id
1 'polypeptide(L)'
;MAHKYKLAIYFLCLTLGALRIADGQSISNTVHRTQAATERINDLSCYECDTMDHGEACVDVTTHNLTNFIRKCKGEEFICMVKRFSYTTSTENSTSAPKMWSLDRRCAVNCEAGCIVIGERTKLYACTSCCEKSLCNTGRGRAMTTFQRVETGIGTWWCAVLLLSSMQQRFFVWSNSPLLAV
;
A
#
# COMPACT_ATOMS: atom_id res chain seq x y z
N MET A 1 68.86 -10.82 -1.54
CA MET A 1 67.77 -11.72 -1.98
C MET A 1 66.36 -11.16 -1.77
N ALA A 2 66.19 -10.04 -1.05
CA ALA A 2 64.86 -9.57 -0.68
C ALA A 2 64.08 -8.78 -1.76
N HIS A 3 64.78 -8.18 -2.71
CA HIS A 3 64.15 -7.35 -3.73
C HIS A 3 63.46 -8.17 -4.84
N LYS A 4 63.98 -9.38 -5.12
CA LYS A 4 63.47 -10.26 -6.17
C LYS A 4 62.09 -10.85 -5.80
N TYR A 5 61.85 -11.13 -4.51
CA TYR A 5 60.55 -11.62 -4.05
C TYR A 5 59.47 -10.53 -4.11
N LYS A 6 59.82 -9.26 -3.83
CA LYS A 6 58.84 -8.16 -3.89
C LYS A 6 58.37 -7.88 -5.32
N LEU A 7 59.29 -7.92 -6.30
CA LEU A 7 58.93 -7.79 -7.72
C LEU A 7 58.08 -8.97 -8.21
N ALA A 8 58.39 -10.19 -7.78
CA ALA A 8 57.61 -11.37 -8.15
C ALA A 8 56.18 -11.30 -7.58
N ILE A 9 56.01 -10.83 -6.34
CA ILE A 9 54.69 -10.62 -5.72
C ILE A 9 53.89 -9.53 -6.46
N TYR A 10 54.53 -8.43 -6.85
CA TYR A 10 53.86 -7.38 -7.64
C TYR A 10 53.38 -7.88 -9.00
N PHE A 11 54.20 -8.68 -9.71
CA PHE A 11 53.82 -9.29 -10.98
C PHE A 11 52.68 -10.31 -10.82
N LEU A 12 52.68 -11.09 -9.73
CA LEU A 12 51.60 -12.03 -9.43
C LEU A 12 50.28 -11.31 -9.12
N CYS A 13 50.33 -10.21 -8.37
CA CYS A 13 49.14 -9.39 -8.08
C CYS A 13 48.58 -8.70 -9.33
N LEU A 14 49.45 -8.19 -10.23
CA LEU A 14 49.03 -7.56 -11.49
C LEU A 14 48.36 -8.56 -12.44
N THR A 15 48.85 -9.80 -12.50
CA THR A 15 48.27 -10.85 -13.35
C THR A 15 46.94 -11.38 -12.80
N LEU A 16 46.79 -11.50 -11.47
CA LEU A 16 45.52 -11.86 -10.83
C LEU A 16 44.45 -10.76 -10.95
N GLY A 17 44.86 -9.48 -10.99
CA GLY A 17 43.95 -8.35 -11.23
C GLY A 17 43.38 -8.32 -12.66
N ALA A 18 44.18 -8.69 -13.67
CA ALA A 18 43.77 -8.70 -15.07
C ALA A 18 42.73 -9.80 -15.40
N LEU A 19 42.73 -10.92 -14.66
CA LEU A 19 41.78 -12.03 -14.83
C LEU A 19 40.35 -11.72 -14.35
N ARG A 20 40.12 -10.58 -13.69
CA ARG A 20 38.79 -10.13 -13.26
C ARG A 20 38.03 -9.34 -14.33
N ILE A 21 38.65 -9.07 -15.47
CA ILE A 21 38.02 -8.35 -16.59
C ILE A 21 37.69 -9.34 -17.71
N ALA A 22 36.85 -10.31 -17.37
CA ALA A 22 36.03 -11.02 -18.35
C ALA A 22 34.59 -10.89 -17.86
N ASP A 23 34.09 -9.65 -17.88
CA ASP A 23 32.66 -9.39 -17.79
C ASP A 23 32.05 -10.03 -19.04
N GLY A 24 31.48 -11.22 -18.85
CA GLY A 24 30.66 -11.86 -19.86
C GLY A 24 29.59 -10.87 -20.26
N GLN A 25 29.58 -10.49 -21.54
CA GLN A 25 28.52 -9.67 -22.09
C GLN A 25 27.20 -10.39 -21.86
N SER A 26 26.47 -9.94 -20.84
CA SER A 26 25.08 -10.30 -20.62
C SER A 26 24.33 -9.96 -21.90
N ILE A 27 23.89 -10.98 -22.64
CA ILE A 27 22.86 -10.81 -23.65
C ILE A 27 21.68 -10.22 -22.89
N SER A 28 21.49 -8.91 -23.04
CA SER A 28 20.31 -8.21 -22.61
C SER A 28 19.14 -8.80 -23.38
N ASN A 29 18.55 -9.85 -22.80
CA ASN A 29 17.30 -10.43 -23.22
C ASN A 29 16.21 -9.39 -22.95
N THR A 30 16.20 -8.35 -23.76
CA THR A 30 15.04 -7.46 -23.90
C THR A 30 13.99 -8.31 -24.58
N VAL A 31 13.27 -9.08 -23.76
CA VAL A 31 12.11 -9.83 -24.21
C VAL A 31 11.11 -8.79 -24.70
N HIS A 32 11.04 -8.62 -26.02
CA HIS A 32 10.02 -7.81 -26.66
C HIS A 32 8.67 -8.51 -26.49
N ARG A 33 8.02 -8.32 -25.34
CA ARG A 33 6.62 -8.68 -25.15
C ARG A 33 5.77 -7.65 -25.89
N THR A 34 4.85 -8.14 -26.72
CA THR A 34 3.77 -7.31 -27.26
C THR A 34 2.92 -6.79 -26.09
N GLN A 35 2.27 -5.63 -26.23
CA GLN A 35 1.39 -5.09 -25.17
C GLN A 35 0.32 -6.11 -24.75
N ALA A 36 -0.21 -6.89 -25.70
CA ALA A 36 -1.18 -7.95 -25.44
C ALA A 36 -0.62 -9.13 -24.60
N ALA A 37 0.69 -9.40 -24.64
CA ALA A 37 1.34 -10.45 -23.83
C ALA A 37 1.73 -9.98 -22.42
N THR A 38 1.53 -8.68 -22.11
CA THR A 38 1.69 -8.09 -20.78
C THR A 38 0.34 -7.88 -20.08
N GLU A 39 -0.77 -8.04 -20.80
CA GLU A 39 -2.11 -7.96 -20.22
C GLU A 39 -2.26 -9.03 -19.14
N ARG A 40 -2.45 -8.58 -17.89
CA ARG A 40 -2.71 -9.49 -16.78
C ARG A 40 -4.07 -10.14 -17.03
N ILE A 41 -4.12 -11.47 -16.97
CA ILE A 41 -5.39 -12.20 -17.05
C ILE A 41 -6.28 -11.74 -15.90
N ASN A 42 -7.41 -11.13 -16.24
CA ASN A 42 -8.38 -10.65 -15.26
C ASN A 42 -9.38 -11.77 -14.91
N ASP A 43 -9.09 -12.46 -13.81
CA ASP A 43 -9.97 -13.48 -13.24
C ASP A 43 -10.77 -12.97 -12.02
N LEU A 44 -10.79 -11.65 -11.80
CA LEU A 44 -11.54 -11.04 -10.71
C LEU A 44 -13.05 -11.16 -10.96
N SER A 45 -13.81 -11.46 -9.91
CA SER A 45 -15.26 -11.41 -9.94
C SER A 45 -15.77 -10.59 -8.75
N CYS A 46 -16.68 -9.66 -8.98
CA CYS A 46 -17.23 -8.77 -7.96
C CYS A 46 -18.75 -8.86 -7.93
N TYR A 47 -19.37 -8.34 -6.87
CA TYR A 47 -20.80 -8.04 -6.90
C TYR A 47 -21.05 -6.80 -7.75
N GLU A 48 -22.04 -6.85 -8.64
CA GLU A 48 -22.50 -5.75 -9.48
C GLU A 48 -24.01 -5.55 -9.28
N CYS A 49 -24.38 -4.41 -8.67
CA CYS A 49 -25.76 -4.03 -8.42
C CYS A 49 -25.87 -2.57 -8.02
N ASP A 50 -27.01 -1.96 -8.31
CA ASP A 50 -27.43 -0.67 -7.78
C ASP A 50 -28.75 -0.81 -7.03
N THR A 51 -28.84 -0.29 -5.81
CA THR A 51 -30.09 -0.21 -5.03
C THR A 51 -31.22 0.54 -5.72
N MET A 52 -30.93 1.49 -6.62
CA MET A 52 -31.96 2.22 -7.36
C MET A 52 -32.72 1.31 -8.34
N ASP A 53 -32.03 0.30 -8.89
CA ASP A 53 -32.60 -0.66 -9.85
C ASP A 53 -33.02 -1.97 -9.17
N HIS A 54 -32.24 -2.43 -8.19
CA HIS A 54 -32.35 -3.77 -7.60
C HIS A 54 -32.86 -3.76 -6.15
N GLY A 55 -33.12 -2.58 -5.58
CA GLY A 55 -33.67 -2.42 -4.23
C GLY A 55 -32.77 -2.95 -3.11
N GLU A 56 -33.42 -3.41 -2.03
CA GLU A 56 -32.73 -3.87 -0.81
C GLU A 56 -31.90 -5.13 -1.01
N ALA A 57 -32.17 -5.93 -2.04
CA ALA A 57 -31.38 -7.11 -2.38
C ALA A 57 -29.92 -6.75 -2.69
N CYS A 58 -29.68 -5.55 -3.21
CA CYS A 58 -28.32 -5.05 -3.38
C CYS A 58 -27.70 -4.72 -2.03
N VAL A 59 -28.42 -4.18 -1.04
CA VAL A 59 -27.80 -3.74 0.24
C VAL A 59 -27.04 -4.86 0.93
N ASP A 60 -27.66 -6.03 1.08
CA ASP A 60 -27.09 -7.21 1.74
C ASP A 60 -26.93 -8.38 0.77
N VAL A 61 -25.88 -8.33 -0.06
CA VAL A 61 -25.56 -9.39 -1.03
C VAL A 61 -25.23 -10.74 -0.39
N THR A 62 -24.91 -10.77 0.92
CA THR A 62 -24.50 -11.98 1.65
C THR A 62 -25.65 -12.79 2.23
N THR A 63 -26.84 -12.19 2.45
CA THR A 63 -27.95 -12.86 3.15
C THR A 63 -28.65 -13.91 2.31
N HIS A 64 -28.57 -13.82 0.98
CA HIS A 64 -29.33 -14.71 0.08
C HIS A 64 -28.48 -15.45 -0.95
N ASN A 65 -27.14 -15.56 -0.75
CA ASN A 65 -26.22 -16.16 -1.72
C ASN A 65 -26.54 -15.72 -3.15
N LEU A 66 -26.69 -14.40 -3.34
CA LEU A 66 -27.19 -13.82 -4.59
C LEU A 66 -26.10 -13.89 -5.66
N THR A 67 -25.94 -15.08 -6.23
CA THR A 67 -25.08 -15.34 -7.38
C THR A 67 -25.50 -14.51 -8.59
N ASN A 68 -26.76 -14.06 -8.63
CA ASN A 68 -27.30 -13.18 -9.67
C ASN A 68 -26.54 -11.85 -9.79
N PHE A 69 -25.95 -11.34 -8.70
CA PHE A 69 -25.15 -10.12 -8.73
C PHE A 69 -23.66 -10.39 -8.95
N ILE A 70 -23.23 -11.65 -9.05
CA ILE A 70 -21.82 -11.96 -9.30
C ILE A 70 -21.51 -11.72 -10.77
N ARG A 71 -20.54 -10.83 -11.03
CA ARG A 71 -20.04 -10.55 -12.37
C ARG A 71 -18.54 -10.74 -12.43
N LYS A 72 -18.07 -11.44 -13.49
CA LYS A 72 -16.66 -11.48 -13.84
C LYS A 72 -16.25 -10.13 -14.45
N CYS A 73 -15.24 -9.50 -13.86
CA CYS A 73 -14.69 -8.24 -14.34
C CYS A 73 -13.98 -8.44 -15.69
N LYS A 74 -13.92 -7.39 -16.50
CA LYS A 74 -13.42 -7.46 -17.87
C LYS A 74 -12.28 -6.49 -18.11
N GLY A 75 -11.38 -6.85 -19.05
CA GLY A 75 -10.25 -6.01 -19.43
C GLY A 75 -9.44 -5.60 -18.21
N GLU A 76 -9.24 -4.29 -18.04
CA GLU A 76 -8.39 -3.70 -17.00
C GLU A 76 -9.09 -3.47 -15.64
N GLU A 77 -10.29 -4.00 -15.44
CA GLU A 77 -11.04 -3.84 -14.19
C GLU A 77 -10.54 -4.78 -13.08
N PHE A 78 -9.44 -4.42 -12.41
CA PHE A 78 -8.82 -5.24 -11.36
C PHE A 78 -9.30 -4.90 -9.94
N ILE A 79 -10.36 -4.11 -9.79
CA ILE A 79 -10.82 -3.62 -8.49
C ILE A 79 -12.32 -3.83 -8.34
N CYS A 80 -12.75 -4.40 -7.22
CA CYS A 80 -14.14 -4.35 -6.79
C CYS A 80 -14.39 -3.05 -6.02
N MET A 81 -15.41 -2.30 -6.43
CA MET A 81 -15.80 -1.03 -5.82
C MET A 81 -17.17 -1.13 -5.15
N VAL A 82 -17.34 -0.41 -4.05
CA VAL A 82 -18.64 -0.06 -3.46
C VAL A 82 -18.71 1.44 -3.29
N LYS A 83 -19.78 2.06 -3.77
CA LYS A 83 -20.13 3.45 -3.52
C LYS A 83 -21.42 3.51 -2.72
N ARG A 84 -21.40 4.19 -1.58
CA ARG A 84 -22.55 4.37 -0.71
C ARG A 84 -22.85 5.84 -0.51
N PHE A 85 -24.13 6.17 -0.62
CA PHE A 85 -24.67 7.48 -0.28
C PHE A 85 -25.54 7.35 0.96
N SER A 86 -25.23 8.12 1.99
CA SER A 86 -26.03 8.22 3.21
C SER A 86 -26.20 9.66 3.63
N TYR A 87 -27.22 9.98 4.42
CA TYR A 87 -27.43 11.32 4.93
C TYR A 87 -27.78 11.31 6.41
N THR A 88 -27.40 12.40 7.09
CA THR A 88 -27.90 12.74 8.43
C THR A 88 -28.58 14.09 8.36
N THR A 89 -29.54 14.30 9.25
CA THR A 89 -30.21 15.59 9.44
C THR A 89 -29.91 16.08 10.84
N SER A 90 -29.29 17.24 10.93
CA SER A 90 -29.01 17.96 12.18
C SER A 90 -30.05 19.07 12.36
N THR A 91 -30.73 19.00 13.48
CA THR A 91 -31.55 20.09 14.04
C THR A 91 -30.75 20.78 15.14
N GLU A 92 -31.25 21.91 15.66
CA GLU A 92 -30.60 22.66 16.75
C GLU A 92 -30.27 21.80 17.97
N ASN A 93 -31.10 20.78 18.25
CA ASN A 93 -31.02 19.99 19.48
C ASN A 93 -30.51 18.56 19.27
N SER A 94 -30.39 18.09 18.02
CA SER A 94 -30.00 16.68 17.77
C SER A 94 -29.56 16.44 16.34
N THR A 95 -28.70 15.42 16.15
CA THR A 95 -28.34 14.89 14.83
C THR A 95 -28.91 13.48 14.68
N SER A 96 -29.61 13.23 13.58
CA SER A 96 -30.19 11.91 13.30
C SER A 96 -29.10 10.85 13.03
N ALA A 97 -29.44 9.58 13.24
CA ALA A 97 -28.61 8.49 12.76
C ALA A 97 -28.45 8.54 11.21
N PRO A 98 -27.32 8.09 10.65
CA PRO A 98 -27.11 8.04 9.20
C PRO A 98 -28.11 7.11 8.51
N LYS A 99 -28.91 7.65 7.60
CA LYS A 99 -29.85 6.90 6.76
C LYS A 99 -29.20 6.61 5.41
N MET A 100 -29.29 5.37 4.93
CA MET A 100 -28.82 5.03 3.58
C MET A 100 -29.80 5.58 2.56
N TRP A 101 -29.28 6.21 1.50
CA TRP A 101 -30.06 6.62 0.35
C TRP A 101 -29.86 5.64 -0.80
N SER A 102 -28.61 5.39 -1.20
CA SER A 102 -28.30 4.45 -2.27
C SER A 102 -26.95 3.77 -2.07
N LEU A 103 -26.78 2.64 -2.74
CA LEU A 103 -25.55 1.86 -2.76
C LEU A 103 -25.39 1.23 -4.15
N ASP A 104 -24.19 1.40 -4.69
CA ASP A 104 -23.77 0.89 -5.98
C ASP A 104 -22.50 0.04 -5.82
N ARG A 105 -22.47 -1.11 -6.50
CA ARG A 105 -21.36 -2.04 -6.56
C ARG A 105 -21.02 -2.34 -8.00
N ARG A 106 -19.73 -2.36 -8.32
CA ARG A 106 -19.25 -2.64 -9.68
C ARG A 106 -17.78 -3.05 -9.71
N CYS A 107 -17.37 -3.63 -10.83
CA CYS A 107 -15.95 -3.69 -11.21
C CYS A 107 -15.46 -2.28 -11.61
N ALA A 108 -14.20 -1.98 -11.34
CA ALA A 108 -13.60 -0.68 -11.63
C ALA A 108 -12.15 -0.83 -12.07
N VAL A 109 -11.73 0.01 -13.02
CA VAL A 109 -10.32 0.16 -13.42
C VAL A 109 -9.55 0.96 -12.37
N ASN A 110 -10.15 2.07 -11.93
CA ASN A 110 -9.59 2.97 -10.92
C ASN A 110 -10.58 3.10 -9.76
N CYS A 111 -10.08 3.20 -8.54
CA CYS A 111 -10.92 3.34 -7.36
C CYS A 111 -10.27 4.29 -6.34
N GLU A 112 -10.95 5.40 -6.07
CA GLU A 112 -10.54 6.38 -5.07
C GLU A 112 -11.29 6.11 -3.77
N ALA A 113 -10.63 5.43 -2.83
CA ALA A 113 -11.21 5.15 -1.53
C ALA A 113 -11.26 6.44 -0.70
N GLY A 114 -12.43 6.75 -0.15
CA GLY A 114 -12.62 7.98 0.61
C GLY A 114 -14.08 8.30 0.85
N CYS A 115 -14.33 9.35 1.63
CA CYS A 115 -15.68 9.87 1.85
C CYS A 115 -15.71 11.37 1.72
N ILE A 116 -16.65 11.86 0.92
CA ILE A 116 -16.92 13.27 0.75
C ILE A 116 -18.19 13.59 1.54
N VAL A 117 -18.14 14.65 2.35
CA VAL A 117 -19.28 15.12 3.13
C VAL A 117 -19.72 16.48 2.59
N ILE A 118 -21.00 16.59 2.25
CA ILE A 118 -21.58 17.77 1.60
C ILE A 118 -22.76 18.26 2.44
N GLY A 119 -22.84 19.57 2.67
CA GLY A 119 -23.95 20.21 3.36
C GLY A 119 -23.69 20.50 4.85
N GLU A 120 -24.47 21.44 5.38
CA GLU A 120 -24.35 21.91 6.78
C GLU A 120 -25.34 21.20 7.70
N ARG A 121 -26.64 21.49 7.56
CA ARG A 121 -27.73 20.88 8.36
C ARG A 121 -28.09 19.48 7.89
N THR A 122 -28.14 19.27 6.57
CA THR A 122 -28.28 17.93 6.00
C THR A 122 -26.94 17.54 5.42
N LYS A 123 -26.26 16.61 6.09
CA LYS A 123 -24.94 16.14 5.64
C LYS A 123 -25.13 14.90 4.79
N LEU A 124 -24.80 15.01 3.51
CA LEU A 124 -24.72 13.90 2.59
C LEU A 124 -23.29 13.34 2.63
N TYR A 125 -23.16 12.04 2.83
CA TYR A 125 -21.93 11.29 2.84
C TYR A 125 -21.88 10.43 1.57
N ALA A 126 -20.90 10.68 0.70
CA ALA A 126 -20.61 9.87 -0.46
C ALA A 126 -19.31 9.10 -0.19
N CYS A 127 -19.43 7.83 0.15
CA CYS A 127 -18.32 6.97 0.56
C CYS A 127 -18.00 5.91 -0.48
N THR A 128 -16.72 5.76 -0.80
CA THR A 128 -16.20 4.75 -1.71
C THR A 128 -15.22 3.84 -0.98
N SER A 129 -15.37 2.53 -1.16
CA SER A 129 -14.42 1.52 -0.68
C SER A 129 -14.01 0.60 -1.82
N CYS A 130 -12.74 0.22 -1.83
CA CYS A 130 -12.08 -0.53 -2.89
C CYS A 130 -11.44 -1.80 -2.32
N CYS A 131 -11.45 -2.89 -3.08
CA CYS A 131 -10.73 -4.11 -2.74
C CYS A 131 -10.43 -4.95 -3.98
N GLU A 132 -9.39 -5.78 -3.94
CA GLU A 132 -8.85 -6.49 -5.12
C GLU A 132 -9.08 -8.01 -5.09
N LYS A 133 -9.83 -8.51 -4.10
CA LYS A 133 -10.13 -9.95 -3.96
C LYS A 133 -11.50 -10.26 -4.57
N SER A 134 -11.69 -11.43 -5.17
CA SER A 134 -13.00 -11.80 -5.69
C SER A 134 -14.06 -11.77 -4.59
N LEU A 135 -15.22 -11.19 -4.91
CA LEU A 135 -16.40 -11.07 -4.05
C LEU A 135 -16.15 -10.34 -2.73
N CYS A 136 -15.14 -9.47 -2.66
CA CYS A 136 -14.81 -8.72 -1.45
C CYS A 136 -15.71 -7.52 -1.18
N ASN A 137 -16.41 -7.01 -2.20
CA ASN A 137 -17.20 -5.78 -2.13
C ASN A 137 -18.58 -6.00 -1.47
N THR A 138 -18.65 -6.85 -0.44
CA THR A 138 -19.87 -7.13 0.34
C THR A 138 -20.23 -6.01 1.30
N GLY A 139 -19.23 -5.28 1.79
CA GLY A 139 -19.39 -4.24 2.79
C GLY A 139 -20.35 -3.12 2.36
N ARG A 140 -20.95 -2.45 3.35
CA ARG A 140 -21.85 -1.29 3.14
C ARG A 140 -21.06 0.02 2.99
N GLY A 141 -19.95 0.03 2.24
CA GLY A 141 -19.14 1.22 1.95
C GLY A 141 -18.84 2.09 3.19
N ARG A 142 -18.23 1.52 4.23
CA ARG A 142 -17.79 2.33 5.37
C ARG A 142 -16.63 3.22 4.89
N ALA A 143 -16.71 4.51 5.20
CA ALA A 143 -15.51 5.31 5.38
C ALA A 143 -14.54 4.49 6.21
N MET A 144 -13.31 4.30 5.76
CA MET A 144 -12.25 3.94 6.66
C MET A 144 -12.15 5.08 7.69
N THR A 145 -12.90 4.98 8.79
CA THR A 145 -12.55 5.71 10.00
C THR A 145 -11.20 5.17 10.39
N THR A 146 -10.21 6.05 10.44
CA THR A 146 -8.79 5.76 10.69
C THR A 146 -8.02 5.42 9.42
N PHE A 147 -7.41 6.46 8.85
CA PHE A 147 -6.05 6.36 8.33
C PHE A 147 -5.19 5.74 9.45
N GLN A 148 -5.20 4.41 9.60
CA GLN A 148 -4.07 3.74 10.20
C GLN A 148 -2.98 3.91 9.16
N ARG A 149 -2.24 5.01 9.27
CA ARG A 149 -0.85 5.04 8.85
C ARG A 149 -0.28 3.75 9.40
N VAL A 150 -0.01 2.77 8.53
CA VAL A 150 0.87 1.67 8.88
C VAL A 150 2.12 2.40 9.34
N GLU A 151 2.37 2.42 10.65
CA GLU A 151 3.69 2.72 11.18
C GLU A 151 4.57 1.60 10.63
N THR A 152 5.06 1.78 9.41
CA THR A 152 6.27 1.12 8.97
C THR A 152 7.28 1.56 10.01
N GLY A 153 7.59 0.67 10.96
CA GLY A 153 8.48 0.87 12.11
C GLY A 153 9.94 1.13 11.72
N ILE A 154 10.14 1.86 10.64
CA ILE A 154 11.41 2.30 10.08
C ILE A 154 11.84 3.59 10.78
N GLY A 155 10.90 4.43 11.24
CA GLY A 155 11.22 5.67 11.96
C GLY A 155 11.68 5.47 13.42
N THR A 156 11.16 4.44 14.10
CA THR A 156 11.44 4.20 15.53
C THR A 156 12.82 3.59 15.79
N TRP A 157 13.37 2.82 14.84
CA TRP A 157 14.71 2.25 14.98
C TRP A 157 15.82 3.30 14.86
N TRP A 158 15.65 4.33 14.04
CA TRP A 158 16.69 5.34 13.82
C TRP A 158 16.83 6.29 15.00
N CYS A 159 15.74 6.58 15.74
CA CYS A 159 15.80 7.34 16.99
C CYS A 159 16.55 6.58 18.11
N ALA A 160 16.39 5.25 18.19
CA ALA A 160 17.08 4.45 19.22
C ALA A 160 18.60 4.39 18.99
N VAL A 161 19.04 4.29 17.73
CA VAL A 161 20.47 4.24 17.38
C VAL A 161 21.17 5.58 17.68
N LEU A 162 20.50 6.72 17.45
CA LEU A 162 21.06 8.03 17.78
C LEU A 162 21.17 8.27 19.29
N LEU A 163 20.17 7.85 20.08
CA LEU A 163 20.23 7.99 21.54
C LEU A 163 21.34 7.13 22.18
N LEU A 164 21.55 5.90 21.72
CA LEU A 164 22.62 5.03 22.22
C LEU A 164 24.02 5.56 21.87
N SER A 165 24.21 6.17 20.70
CA SER A 165 25.50 6.78 20.32
C SER A 165 25.88 7.98 21.20
N SER A 166 24.89 8.73 21.71
CA SER A 166 25.12 9.85 22.62
C SER A 166 25.46 9.42 24.06
N MET A 167 24.98 8.25 24.50
CA MET A 167 25.32 7.70 25.82
C MET A 167 26.73 7.09 25.87
N GLN A 168 27.26 6.56 24.77
CA GLN A 168 28.64 6.08 24.72
C GLN A 168 29.68 7.21 24.72
N GLN A 169 29.34 8.41 24.23
CA GLN A 169 30.25 9.56 24.31
C GLN A 169 30.34 10.17 25.71
N ARG A 170 29.30 10.04 26.55
CA ARG A 170 29.34 10.52 27.94
C ARG A 170 30.09 9.62 28.91
N PHE A 171 30.26 8.33 28.61
CA PHE A 171 31.08 7.43 29.45
C PHE A 171 32.59 7.56 29.21
N PHE A 172 33.03 8.00 28.03
CA PHE A 172 34.47 8.19 27.77
C PHE A 172 35.02 9.52 28.31
N VAL A 173 34.19 10.55 28.50
CA VAL A 173 34.65 11.85 29.04
C VAL A 173 34.82 11.81 30.57
N TRP A 174 34.16 10.88 31.26
CA TRP A 174 34.32 10.69 32.72
C TRP A 174 35.17 9.46 33.09
N SER A 175 36.17 9.13 32.28
CA SER A 175 37.18 8.12 32.65
C SER A 175 38.62 8.64 32.56
N ASN A 176 38.85 9.84 32.01
CA ASN A 176 40.19 10.39 31.81
C ASN A 176 40.29 11.85 32.27
N SER A 177 40.09 12.09 33.57
CA SER A 177 40.65 13.28 34.23
C SER A 177 41.87 12.86 35.05
N PRO A 178 43.10 13.16 34.60
CA PRO A 178 44.27 13.01 35.46
C PRO A 178 44.29 14.15 36.49
N LEU A 179 44.46 13.78 37.76
CA LEU A 179 45.03 14.64 38.80
C LEU A 179 46.39 15.19 38.32
N LEU A 180 46.63 16.51 38.43
CA LEU A 180 47.80 17.13 39.09
C LEU A 180 48.09 18.58 38.64
N ALA A 181 48.48 19.40 39.64
CA ALA A 181 49.28 20.64 39.60
C ALA A 181 48.64 21.84 38.84
N VAL A 182 48.42 23.00 39.47
CA VAL A 182 49.32 23.82 40.32
C VAL A 182 48.52 24.51 41.42
#